data_AF-A0A9E3VQU7-F1
#
_entry.id   AF-A0A9E3VQU7-F1
#
_cell.length_a   1.000
_cell.length_b   1.000
_cell.length_c   1.000
_cell.angle_alpha   90.00
_cell.angle_beta   90.00
_cell.angle_gamma   90.00
#
_symmetry.space_group_name_H-M   'P 1'
#
loop_
_entity.id
_entity.type
_entity.pdbx_description
1 polymer ?
#
loop_
_entity_poly.entity_id
_entity_poly.type
_entity_poly.pdbx_seq_one_letter_code
_entity_poly.pdbx_strand_id
1 'polypeptide(L)' 'MKVQCCVCHKTRIGGVWVATATTPATDESISHGYCPPCAEAAFAELRAASKQGSRRKKSKDAA' A
#
# COMPACT_ATOMS: atom_id res chain seq x y z
N MET A 1 16.15 -0.77 -9.10
CA MET A 1 14.70 -1.01 -9.13
C MET A 1 13.97 0.26 -8.70
N LYS A 2 13.19 0.87 -9.58
CA LYS A 2 12.31 2.02 -9.28
C LYS A 2 10.96 1.47 -8.82
N VAL A 3 10.41 2.02 -7.74
CA VAL A 3 9.09 1.64 -7.22
C VAL A 3 8.17 2.84 -7.19
N GLN A 4 6.99 2.74 -7.79
CA GLN A 4 5.96 3.77 -7.71
C GLN A 4 4.90 3.40 -6.68
N CYS A 5 4.49 4.37 -5.86
CA CYS A 5 3.40 4.20 -4.92
C CYS A 5 2.05 4.24 -5.66
N CYS A 6 1.21 3.23 -5.52
CA CYS A 6 -0.11 3.17 -6.16
C CYS A 6 -1.13 4.18 -5.62
N VAL A 7 -0.83 4.84 -4.50
CA VAL A 7 -1.79 5.73 -3.82
C VAL A 7 -1.44 7.19 -4.08
N CYS A 8 -0.20 7.58 -3.81
CA CYS A 8 0.25 8.97 -3.96
C CYS A 8 1.12 9.19 -5.20
N HIS A 9 1.33 8.15 -6.03
CA HIS A 9 2.10 8.15 -7.27
C HIS A 9 3.58 8.56 -7.17
N LYS A 10 4.08 8.90 -5.98
CA LYS A 10 5.51 9.15 -5.72
C LYS A 10 6.35 7.95 -6.15
N THR A 11 7.55 8.22 -6.65
CA THR A 11 8.49 7.17 -7.06
C THR A 11 9.71 7.17 -6.15
N ARG A 12 10.18 5.98 -5.80
CA ARG A 12 11.41 5.77 -5.06
C ARG A 12 12.61 5.74 -6.00
N ILE A 13 13.48 6.73 -5.89
CA ILE A 13 14.72 6.86 -6.67
C ILE A 13 15.86 7.01 -5.66
N GLY A 14 16.89 6.16 -5.74
CA GLY A 14 18.04 6.23 -4.83
C GLY A 14 17.68 6.12 -3.34
N GLY A 15 16.58 5.41 -3.01
CA GLY A 15 16.10 5.27 -1.63
C GLY A 15 15.13 6.35 -1.17
N VAL A 16 15.01 7.47 -1.88
CA VAL A 16 14.17 8.63 -1.52
C VAL A 16 12.88 8.63 -2.33
N TRP A 17 11.76 8.98 -1.69
CA TRP A 17 10.46 9.14 -2.34
C TRP A 17 10.31 10.56 -2.86
N VAL A 18 10.26 10.71 -4.18
CA VAL A 18 10.09 12.00 -4.84
C VAL A 18 8.72 12.09 -5.50
N ALA A 19 8.16 13.30 -5.54
CA ALA A 19 6.98 13.57 -6.34
C ALA A 19 7.36 13.42 -7.81
N THR A 20 6.60 12.60 -8.52
CA THR A 20 6.74 12.37 -9.96
C THR A 20 6.21 13.59 -10.68
N ALA A 21 7.08 14.56 -10.95
CA ALA A 21 6.79 15.63 -11.91
C ALA A 21 6.95 15.15 -13.37
N THR A 22 7.61 14.01 -13.55
CA THR A 22 8.04 13.52 -14.85
C THR A 22 7.50 12.12 -15.07
N THR A 23 6.64 11.99 -16.07
CA THR A 23 6.25 10.69 -16.63
C THR A 23 7.54 9.92 -16.89
N PRO A 24 7.71 8.72 -16.34
CA PRO A 24 8.89 7.93 -16.63
C PRO A 24 8.97 7.72 -18.15
N ALA A 25 10.18 7.83 -18.72
CA ALA A 25 10.38 7.49 -20.11
C ALA A 25 9.77 6.09 -20.35
N THR A 26 8.97 5.97 -21.41
CA THR A 26 8.02 4.87 -21.68
C THR A 26 8.62 3.46 -21.74
N ASP A 27 9.94 3.33 -21.56
CA ASP A 27 10.70 2.08 -21.65
C ASP A 27 11.29 1.60 -20.31
N GLU A 28 11.16 2.36 -19.22
CA GLU A 28 11.65 1.91 -17.91
C GLU A 28 10.63 1.05 -17.17
N SER A 29 10.99 -0.21 -16.91
CA SER A 29 10.20 -1.11 -16.07
C SER A 29 10.13 -0.60 -14.63
N ILE A 30 8.95 -0.16 -14.20
CA ILE A 30 8.68 0.31 -12.84
C ILE A 30 7.83 -0.72 -12.10
N SER A 31 8.26 -1.05 -10.88
CA SER A 31 7.47 -1.89 -9.99
C SER A 31 6.47 -1.04 -9.21
N HIS A 32 5.31 -1.62 -8.90
CA HIS A 32 4.25 -0.92 -8.18
C HIS A 32 4.16 -1.42 -6.73
N GLY A 33 3.87 -0.52 -5.79
CA GLY A 33 3.76 -0.84 -4.36
C GLY A 33 3.23 0.30 -3.51
N TYR A 34 3.52 0.31 -2.21
CA TYR A 34 3.17 1.40 -1.30
C TYR A 34 4.41 2.14 -0.81
N CYS A 35 4.32 3.46 -0.67
CA CYS A 35 5.27 4.21 0.13
C CYS A 35 4.99 4.02 1.64
N PRO A 36 5.96 4.24 2.54
CA PRO A 36 5.79 4.01 3.97
C PRO A 36 4.48 4.57 4.57
N PRO A 37 4.11 5.85 4.36
CA PRO A 37 2.88 6.37 4.96
C PRO A 37 1.60 5.73 4.38
N CYS A 38 1.58 5.44 3.08
CA CYS A 38 0.42 4.77 2.47
C CYS A 38 0.34 3.29 2.86
N ALA A 39 1.48 2.63 3.08
CA ALA A 39 1.53 1.26 3.57
C ALA A 39 0.97 1.18 4.99
N GLU A 40 1.35 2.11 5.86
CA GLU A 40 0.85 2.16 7.24
C GLU A 40 -0.67 2.32 7.28
N ALA A 41 -1.24 3.20 6.45
CA ALA A 41 -2.68 3.38 6.32
C ALA A 41 -3.37 2.10 5.83
N ALA A 42 -2.91 1.53 4.72
CA ALA A 42 -3.48 0.29 4.16
C ALA A 42 -3.41 -0.88 5.17
N PHE A 43 -2.28 -1.05 5.86
CA PHE A 43 -2.14 -2.08 6.88
C PHE A 43 -2.92 -1.79 8.16
N ALA A 44 -3.18 -0.52 8.49
CA ALA A 44 -4.08 -0.18 9.59
C ALA A 44 -5.51 -0.63 9.29
N GLU A 45 -6.00 -0.42 8.07
CA GLU A 45 -7.31 -0.88 7.61
C GLU A 45 -7.41 -2.42 7.65
N LEU A 46 -6.40 -3.12 7.13
CA LEU A 46 -6.36 -4.59 7.16
C LEU A 46 -6.33 -5.12 8.60
N ARG A 47 -5.56 -4.49 9.50
CA ARG A 47 -5.54 -4.84 10.93
C ARG A 47 -6.91 -4.60 11.58
N ALA A 48 -7.57 -3.49 11.25
CA ALA A 48 -8.90 -3.19 11.76
C ALA A 48 -9.96 -4.19 11.26
N ALA A 49 -9.89 -4.59 9.99
CA ALA A 49 -10.78 -5.59 9.40
C ALA A 49 -10.54 -7.00 9.96
N SER A 50 -9.28 -7.38 10.20
CA SER A 50 -8.93 -8.67 10.82
C SER A 50 -9.55 -8.85 12.20
N LYS A 51 -9.59 -7.78 13.02
CA LYS A 51 -10.29 -7.79 14.32
C LYS A 51 -11.79 -8.07 14.17
N GLN A 52 -12.42 -7.57 13.11
CA GLN A 52 -13.84 -7.77 12.83
C GLN A 52 -14.13 -9.21 12.37
N GLY A 53 -13.21 -9.84 11.64
CA GLY A 53 -13.31 -11.25 11.22
C GLY A 53 -13.36 -12.23 12.41
N SER A 54 -12.56 -11.98 13.46
CA SER A 54 -12.59 -12.80 14.68
C SER A 54 -13.91 -12.68 15.47
N ARG A 55 -14.53 -11.48 15.46
CA ARG A 55 -15.83 -11.25 16.10
C ARG A 55 -16.97 -11.95 15.37
N ARG A 56 -16.94 -11.99 14.04
CA ARG A 56 -17.97 -12.67 13.24
C ARG A 56 -18.02 -14.19 13.48
N LYS A 57 -16.89 -14.82 13.82
CA LYS A 57 -16.87 -16.26 14.12
C LYS A 57 -17.44 -16.57 15.50
N LYS A 58 -17.12 -15.77 16.52
CA LYS A 58 -17.63 -15.97 17.89
C LYS A 58 -19.16 -15.84 18.04
N SER A 59 -19.83 -15.13 17.14
CA SER A 59 -21.29 -14.95 17.16
C SER A 59 -22.09 -15.96 16.33
N LYS A 60 -21.44 -16.88 15.59
CA LYS A 60 -22.14 -17.94 14.83
C LYS A 60 -22.18 -19.29 15.56
N ASP A 61 -21.29 -19.52 16.53
CA ASP A 61 -21.17 -20.79 17.27
C ASP A 61 -21.87 -20.74 18.66
N ALA A 62 -22.84 -19.85 18.86
CA ALA A 62 -23.58 -19.68 20.12
C ALA A 62 -25.10 -19.94 19.98
N ALA A 63 -25.52 -20.73 18.98
CA ALA A 63 -26.89 -21.17 18.79
C ALA A 63 -26.94 -22.68 18.53
#